data_AF-A0AAE1VID9-F1
#
_entry.id   AF-A0AAE1VID9-F1
#
_cell.length_a   1.000
_cell.length_b   1.000
_cell.length_c   1.000
_cell.angle_alpha   90.00
_cell.angle_beta   90.00
_cell.angle_gamma   90.00
#
_symmetry.space_group_name_H-M   'P 1'
#
loop_
_entity.id
_entity.type
_entity.pdbx_description
1 polymer ?
#
loop_
_entity_poly.entity_id
_entity_poly.type
_entity_poly.pdbx_seq_one_letter_code
_entity_poly.pdbx_strand_id
1 'polypeptide(L)'
;MVLGFMVLEKVYGIGANWGTQATHLLPPNIVVKLLKDNGIQKVKLFDGDSEILKALSGTGIEVMVGIPNEMLWSLANSLGAAEKWVEKNISLHVSSNSVDIK
;
A
#
# COMPACT_ATOMS: atom_id res chain seq x y z
N MET A 1 19.63 -43.88 3.81
CA MET A 1 19.23 -42.53 4.29
C MET A 1 19.25 -41.60 3.08
N VAL A 2 18.10 -41.34 2.47
CA VAL A 2 18.03 -40.40 1.34
C VAL A 2 17.90 -39.01 1.93
N LEU A 3 18.95 -38.20 1.81
CA LEU A 3 18.93 -36.79 2.16
C LEU A 3 18.13 -36.08 1.06
N GLY A 4 16.83 -35.89 1.28
CA GLY A 4 16.00 -35.06 0.40
C GLY A 4 16.45 -33.62 0.51
N PHE A 5 17.08 -33.09 -0.55
CA PHE A 5 17.35 -31.67 -0.71
C PHE A 5 15.99 -30.95 -0.79
N MET A 6 15.53 -30.36 0.32
CA MET A 6 14.51 -29.33 0.27
C MET A 6 15.14 -28.10 -0.37
N VAL A 7 14.80 -27.83 -1.63
CA VAL A 7 15.05 -26.52 -2.23
C VAL A 7 14.17 -25.54 -1.48
N LEU A 8 14.77 -24.75 -0.57
CA LEU A 8 14.13 -23.57 -0.01
C LEU A 8 14.05 -22.54 -1.15
N GLU A 9 12.96 -22.57 -1.91
CA GLU A 9 12.66 -21.48 -2.83
C GLU A 9 12.49 -20.20 -2.02
N LYS A 10 13.38 -19.24 -2.25
CA LYS A 10 13.32 -17.93 -1.62
C LYS A 10 12.14 -17.17 -2.23
N VAL A 11 11.11 -16.91 -1.43
CA VAL A 11 10.03 -16.00 -1.84
C VAL A 11 10.61 -14.58 -1.84
N TYR A 12 10.67 -13.95 -3.03
CA TYR A 12 11.24 -12.62 -3.21
C TYR A 12 10.24 -11.48 -2.99
N GLY A 13 8.97 -11.78 -2.75
CA GLY A 13 7.94 -10.77 -2.51
C GLY A 13 6.76 -11.34 -1.74
N ILE A 14 6.64 -10.94 -0.48
CA ILE A 14 5.44 -11.10 0.33
C ILE A 14 4.84 -9.73 0.60
N GLY A 15 3.52 -9.64 0.48
CA GLY A 15 2.77 -8.43 0.76
C GLY A 15 1.48 -8.73 1.51
N ALA A 16 0.88 -7.68 2.06
CA ALA A 16 -0.39 -7.75 2.77
C ALA A 16 -1.41 -6.76 2.20
N ASN A 17 -2.69 -7.10 2.29
CA ASN A 17 -3.77 -6.15 2.09
C ASN A 17 -4.02 -5.43 3.43
N TRP A 18 -3.96 -4.10 3.44
CA TRP A 18 -4.35 -3.30 4.60
C TRP A 18 -5.74 -2.72 4.36
N GLY A 19 -6.75 -3.42 4.91
CA GLY A 19 -8.13 -2.96 4.89
C GLY A 19 -8.45 -2.05 6.08
N THR A 20 -9.32 -1.05 5.85
CA THR A 20 -9.78 -0.07 6.85
C THR A 20 -11.23 -0.29 7.27
N GLN A 21 -11.91 -1.31 6.75
CA GLN A 21 -13.25 -1.71 7.16
C GLN A 21 -13.21 -2.52 8.45
N ALA A 22 -13.04 -1.83 9.58
CA ALA A 22 -12.99 -2.44 10.91
C ALA A 22 -13.69 -1.54 11.94
N THR A 23 -14.26 -2.14 12.99
CA THR A 23 -14.86 -1.39 14.10
C THR A 23 -13.82 -0.72 15.00
N HIS A 24 -12.60 -1.23 15.01
CA HIS A 24 -11.49 -0.72 15.82
C HIS A 24 -10.21 -0.72 14.99
N LEU A 25 -9.87 0.44 14.44
CA LEU A 25 -8.64 0.60 13.67
C LEU A 25 -7.44 0.75 14.60
N LEU A 26 -6.36 0.02 14.28
CA LEU A 26 -5.06 0.29 14.88
C LEU A 26 -4.50 1.60 14.31
N PRO A 27 -3.80 2.41 15.11
CA PRO A 27 -3.12 3.60 14.61
C PRO A 27 -2.16 3.24 13.46
N PRO A 28 -2.09 4.01 12.35
CA PRO A 28 -1.31 3.64 11.17
C PRO A 28 0.17 3.33 11.44
N ASN A 29 0.81 4.07 12.34
CA ASN A 29 2.20 3.83 12.75
C ASN A 29 2.40 2.47 13.43
N ILE A 30 1.39 1.97 14.15
CA ILE A 30 1.41 0.65 14.79
C ILE A 30 1.32 -0.45 13.73
N VAL A 31 0.46 -0.28 12.72
CA VAL A 31 0.36 -1.22 11.59
C VAL A 31 1.65 -1.25 10.79
N VAL A 32 2.25 -0.10 10.48
CA VAL A 32 3.56 -0.02 9.82
C VAL A 32 4.64 -0.74 10.62
N LYS A 33 4.69 -0.54 11.94
CA LYS A 33 5.62 -1.26 12.80
C LYS A 33 5.38 -2.77 12.73
N LEU A 34 4.12 -3.22 12.80
CA LEU A 34 3.75 -4.63 12.68
C LEU A 34 4.22 -5.23 11.34
N LEU A 35 4.02 -4.53 10.22
CA LEU A 35 4.48 -4.97 8.90
C LEU A 35 6.00 -5.17 8.88
N LYS A 36 6.76 -4.16 9.37
CA LYS A 36 8.22 -4.20 9.43
C LYS A 36 8.75 -5.32 10.33
N ASP A 37 8.18 -5.46 11.52
CA ASP A 37 8.58 -6.48 12.50
C ASP A 37 8.37 -7.91 11.96
N ASN A 38 7.43 -8.09 11.01
CA ASN A 38 7.14 -9.38 10.35
C ASN A 38 7.79 -9.52 8.96
N GLY A 39 8.67 -8.59 8.57
CA GLY A 39 9.38 -8.65 7.30
C GLY A 39 8.50 -8.46 6.05
N ILE A 40 7.29 -7.89 6.21
CA ILE A 40 6.40 -7.57 5.09
C ILE A 40 6.88 -6.27 4.45
N GLN A 41 7.19 -6.34 3.15
CA GLN A 41 7.82 -5.25 2.40
C GLN A 41 6.89 -4.61 1.36
N LYS A 42 5.67 -5.16 1.17
CA LYS A 42 4.69 -4.65 0.21
C LYS A 42 3.31 -4.57 0.85
N VAL A 43 2.55 -3.53 0.54
CA VAL A 43 1.17 -3.39 1.02
C VAL A 43 0.25 -2.92 -0.11
N LYS A 44 -0.97 -3.44 -0.13
CA LYS A 44 -2.05 -2.91 -0.95
C LYS A 44 -3.06 -2.18 -0.08
N LEU A 45 -3.31 -0.92 -0.43
CA LEU A 45 -4.39 -0.09 0.07
C LEU A 45 -5.56 -0.12 -0.93
N PHE A 46 -6.77 0.13 -0.45
CA PHE A 46 -7.98 0.13 -1.28
C PHE A 46 -8.46 1.54 -1.64
N ASP A 47 -7.83 2.55 -1.06
CA ASP A 47 -8.03 3.97 -1.30
C ASP A 47 -6.72 4.74 -1.07
N GLY A 48 -6.74 6.05 -1.33
CA GLY A 48 -5.62 6.97 -1.14
C GLY A 48 -5.62 7.68 0.21
N ASP A 49 -5.85 6.97 1.32
CA ASP A 49 -5.88 7.58 2.65
C ASP A 49 -4.55 8.28 3.00
N SER A 50 -4.62 9.61 3.17
CA SER A 50 -3.44 10.43 3.39
C SER A 50 -2.74 10.18 4.73
N GLU A 51 -3.45 9.74 5.78
CA GLU A 51 -2.86 9.43 7.08
C GLU A 51 -2.06 8.12 7.02
N ILE A 52 -2.60 7.10 6.35
CA ILE A 52 -1.93 5.83 6.10
C ILE A 52 -0.69 6.05 5.21
N LEU A 53 -0.84 6.77 4.10
CA LEU A 53 0.28 7.09 3.21
C LEU A 53 1.37 7.88 3.94
N LYS A 54 1.00 8.83 4.80
CA LYS A 54 1.97 9.55 5.65
C LYS A 54 2.70 8.63 6.63
N ALA A 55 2.02 7.63 7.20
CA ALA A 55 2.67 6.66 8.08
C ALA A 55 3.65 5.73 7.34
N LEU A 56 3.40 5.48 6.05
CA LEU A 56 4.26 4.68 5.17
C LEU A 56 5.47 5.46 4.63
N SER A 57 5.49 6.79 4.79
CA SER A 57 6.59 7.70 4.42
C SER A 57 7.94 7.21 4.95
N GLY A 58 8.93 7.08 4.05
CA GLY A 58 10.31 6.74 4.43
C GLY A 58 10.49 5.35 5.04
N THR A 59 9.47 4.49 5.00
CA THR A 59 9.55 3.13 5.58
C THR A 59 10.26 2.13 4.68
N GLY A 60 10.27 2.39 3.36
CA GLY A 60 10.73 1.45 2.33
C GLY A 60 9.73 0.32 2.01
N ILE A 61 8.52 0.36 2.56
CA ILE A 61 7.44 -0.55 2.16
C ILE A 61 6.86 -0.07 0.83
N GLU A 62 6.84 -0.94 -0.18
CA GLU A 62 6.21 -0.67 -1.47
C GLU A 62 4.69 -0.63 -1.31
N VAL A 63 4.05 0.38 -1.88
CA VAL A 63 2.61 0.63 -1.72
C VAL A 63 1.91 0.56 -3.07
N MET A 64 0.92 -0.33 -3.17
CA MET A 64 -0.08 -0.29 -4.23
C MET A 64 -1.32 0.45 -3.70
N VAL A 65 -1.76 1.49 -4.41
CA VAL A 65 -2.95 2.28 -4.04
C VAL A 65 -4.10 1.94 -4.98
N GLY A 66 -5.18 1.41 -4.42
CA GLY A 66 -6.42 1.14 -5.14
C GLY A 66 -7.24 2.40 -5.40
N ILE A 67 -7.97 2.41 -6.52
CA ILE A 67 -9.06 3.35 -6.76
C ILE A 67 -10.34 2.74 -6.16
N PRO A 68 -11.08 3.47 -5.31
CA PRO A 68 -12.36 2.99 -4.79
C PRO A 68 -13.37 2.75 -5.92
N ASN A 69 -14.16 1.68 -5.81
CA ASN A 69 -15.05 1.23 -6.89
C ASN A 69 -16.10 2.28 -7.28
N GLU A 70 -16.58 3.05 -6.31
CA GLU A 70 -17.53 4.15 -6.49
C GLU A 70 -16.96 5.30 -7.33
N MET A 71 -15.64 5.42 -7.41
CA MET A 71 -14.99 6.46 -8.22
C MET A 71 -14.76 6.04 -9.67
N LEU A 72 -14.78 4.72 -9.96
CA LEU A 72 -14.41 4.19 -11.28
C LEU A 72 -15.22 4.83 -12.42
N TRP A 73 -16.53 5.00 -12.24
CA TRP A 73 -17.38 5.61 -13.27
C TRP A 73 -16.97 7.06 -13.56
N SER A 74 -16.73 7.87 -12.52
CA SER A 74 -16.34 9.27 -12.70
C SER A 74 -14.96 9.40 -13.35
N LEU A 75 -14.00 8.57 -12.93
CA LEU A 75 -12.63 8.62 -13.44
C LEU A 75 -12.54 8.10 -14.88
N ALA A 76 -13.34 7.09 -15.23
CA ALA A 76 -13.41 6.57 -16.60
C ALA A 76 -14.01 7.56 -17.60
N ASN A 77 -14.88 8.47 -17.14
CA ASN A 77 -15.61 9.41 -18.00
C ASN A 77 -15.09 10.85 -17.94
N SER A 78 -14.04 11.14 -17.16
CA SER A 78 -13.49 12.49 -17.04
C SER A 78 -12.00 12.48 -16.78
N LEU A 79 -11.22 12.92 -17.77
CA LEU A 79 -9.78 13.10 -17.63
C LEU A 79 -9.43 14.05 -16.47
N GLY A 80 -10.13 15.19 -16.36
CA GLY A 80 -9.88 16.13 -15.28
C GLY A 80 -10.19 15.58 -13.87
N ALA A 81 -11.14 14.63 -13.76
CA ALA A 81 -11.36 13.92 -12.51
C ALA A 81 -10.22 12.94 -12.21
N ALA A 82 -9.73 12.23 -13.23
CA ALA A 82 -8.56 11.34 -13.12
C ALA A 82 -7.28 12.09 -12.71
N GLU A 83 -6.99 13.21 -13.37
CA GLU A 83 -5.83 14.05 -13.06
C GLU A 83 -5.86 14.56 -11.62
N LYS A 84 -7.01 15.09 -11.17
CA LYS A 84 -7.19 15.55 -9.78
C LYS A 84 -7.05 14.42 -8.78
N TRP A 85 -7.55 13.22 -9.10
CA TRP A 85 -7.40 12.07 -8.22
C TRP A 85 -5.94 11.66 -8.07
N VAL A 86 -5.19 11.61 -9.17
CA VAL A 86 -3.75 11.30 -9.16
C VAL A 86 -2.98 12.38 -8.40
N GLU A 87 -3.23 13.66 -8.69
CA GLU A 87 -2.57 14.77 -8.00
C GLU A 87 -2.75 14.65 -6.47
N LYS A 88 -3.99 14.49 -6.02
CA LYS A 88 -4.34 14.45 -4.61
C LYS A 88 -3.85 13.20 -3.89
N ASN A 89 -4.06 12.02 -4.47
CA ASN A 89 -3.88 10.74 -3.76
C ASN A 89 -2.54 10.08 -4.02
N ILE A 90 -1.83 10.46 -5.10
CA ILE A 90 -0.57 9.84 -5.52
C ILE A 90 0.56 10.87 -5.53
N SER A 91 0.47 11.89 -6.40
CA SER A 91 1.59 12.80 -6.68
C SER A 91 2.07 13.56 -5.45
N LEU A 92 1.15 14.04 -4.60
CA LEU A 92 1.50 14.69 -3.33
C LEU A 92 2.31 13.76 -2.43
N HIS A 93 1.99 12.47 -2.37
CA HIS A 93 2.64 11.52 -1.45
C HIS A 93 4.00 11.02 -1.94
N VAL A 94 4.18 10.86 -3.25
CA VAL A 94 5.47 10.49 -3.84
C VAL A 94 6.48 11.62 -3.71
N SER A 95 6.07 12.85 -4.04
CA SER A 95 6.99 14.00 -4.09
C SER A 95 7.34 14.59 -2.73
N SER A 96 6.37 14.71 -1.82
CA SER A 96 6.56 15.41 -0.53
C SER A 96 6.79 14.48 0.65
N ASN A 97 6.27 13.24 0.60
CA ASN A 97 6.30 12.30 1.71
C ASN A 97 7.16 11.06 1.42
N SER A 98 7.85 10.98 0.28
CA SER A 98 8.76 9.85 -0.04
C SER A 98 8.12 8.46 0.16
N VAL A 99 6.82 8.33 -0.12
CA VAL A 99 6.13 7.04 -0.11
C VAL A 99 6.53 6.28 -1.37
N ASP A 100 6.91 5.00 -1.24
CA ASP A 100 7.32 4.18 -2.39
C ASP A 100 6.10 3.55 -3.07
N ILE A 101 5.36 4.36 -3.84
CA ILE A 101 4.21 3.89 -4.62
C ILE A 101 4.70 3.20 -5.90
N LYS A 102 4.25 1.96 -6.16
CA LYS A 102 4.63 1.13 -7.31
C LYS A 102 3.43 0.68 -8.15
#